data_AF-A0AAJ8DL86-F1
#
_entry.id   AF-A0AAJ8DL86-F1
#
_cell.length_a   1.000
_cell.length_b   1.000
_cell.length_c   1.000
_cell.angle_alpha   90.00
_cell.angle_beta   90.00
_cell.angle_gamma   90.00
#
_symmetry.space_group_name_H-M   'P 1'
#
loop_
_entity.id
_entity.type
_entity.pdbx_description
1 polymer ?
#
loop_
_entity_poly.entity_id
_entity_poly.type
_entity_poly.pdbx_seq_one_letter_code
_entity_poly.pdbx_strand_id
1 'polypeptide(L)'
;MSKSRRSHRRKGQKPKDLNSSHPSHEQNERQPRHSLNNMKEFGQTLGKARSALNHQMEELKSVIDSFTEMEEFYKKNLHDAGSALKQYEEELKSVKDSMTEMEKFYQLYLREANLAEMEAFYKEKLNKARSAVKEIEEEFKSFKNRVADEVTPSIKTGNTESMNSPVSKTKLTEMYDDLRLCQWPKIKDQLKSEQTDVEQVKPRIQSQFKEAADQMETKKQQIDEVFRLIENNSGLTPQKVEELRRSAIQSLQLEVYHSRTDDKTPVPQHGGHYLQKIMEKFRLECSWLGCLMALNNPPLQPDWENHVPGMDEWDIFPKKIRAVSAV
;
A
#
# COMPACT_ATOMS: atom_id res chain seq x y z
N MET A 1 12.94 -70.07 -22.61
CA MET A 1 14.30 -70.60 -22.84
C MET A 1 14.22 -72.08 -23.17
N SER A 2 14.89 -72.48 -24.23
CA SER A 2 14.89 -73.81 -24.85
C SER A 2 15.79 -74.83 -24.15
N LYS A 3 15.67 -76.09 -24.62
CA LYS A 3 16.66 -77.20 -24.68
C LYS A 3 16.56 -78.24 -23.54
N SER A 4 16.92 -79.51 -23.71
CA SER A 4 17.15 -80.41 -24.86
C SER A 4 17.63 -81.76 -24.28
N ARG A 5 17.43 -82.82 -25.08
CA ARG A 5 17.76 -84.26 -24.93
C ARG A 5 19.23 -84.62 -24.59
N ARG A 6 19.43 -85.84 -24.05
CA ARG A 6 20.27 -86.99 -24.55
C ARG A 6 20.54 -87.96 -23.38
N SER A 7 20.13 -89.25 -23.37
CA SER A 7 20.57 -90.45 -24.13
C SER A 7 22.09 -90.63 -24.20
N HIS A 8 22.62 -91.76 -23.69
CA HIS A 8 23.65 -92.58 -24.34
C HIS A 8 23.69 -94.04 -23.81
N ARG A 9 24.05 -94.93 -24.73
CA ARG A 9 24.04 -96.40 -24.75
C ARG A 9 25.45 -96.88 -25.11
N ARG A 10 25.92 -98.05 -24.62
CA ARG A 10 26.93 -98.95 -25.26
C ARG A 10 26.87 -100.30 -24.51
N LYS A 11 26.45 -101.42 -25.13
CA LYS A 11 27.20 -102.38 -26.01
C LYS A 11 28.47 -102.90 -25.32
N GLY A 12 28.76 -104.19 -25.14
CA GLY A 12 28.23 -105.45 -25.65
C GLY A 12 29.42 -106.40 -25.90
N GLN A 13 29.31 -107.71 -25.64
CA GLN A 13 30.17 -108.75 -26.26
C GLN A 13 29.61 -110.17 -25.99
N LYS A 14 29.71 -111.01 -27.02
CA LYS A 14 29.38 -112.45 -27.20
C LYS A 14 30.63 -113.06 -27.91
N PRO A 15 30.73 -114.35 -28.27
CA PRO A 15 30.21 -115.63 -27.72
C PRO A 15 31.29 -116.75 -27.72
N LYS A 16 30.97 -117.99 -27.29
CA LYS A 16 31.06 -119.24 -28.09
C LYS A 16 30.99 -120.53 -27.25
N ASP A 17 30.38 -121.52 -27.89
CA ASP A 17 29.83 -122.79 -27.44
C ASP A 17 30.85 -123.94 -27.34
N LEU A 18 30.57 -124.98 -26.52
CA LEU A 18 30.26 -126.37 -26.93
C LEU A 18 30.56 -127.43 -25.86
N ASN A 19 29.75 -128.50 -25.92
CA ASN A 19 29.83 -129.84 -25.31
C ASN A 19 29.42 -129.95 -23.83
N SER A 20 28.31 -130.62 -23.48
CA SER A 20 27.81 -131.99 -23.76
C SER A 20 27.88 -132.80 -22.46
N SER A 21 26.82 -133.56 -22.22
CA SER A 21 26.68 -134.72 -21.32
C SER A 21 25.88 -134.48 -20.02
N HIS A 22 24.58 -134.78 -20.10
CA HIS A 22 23.81 -135.41 -19.02
C HIS A 22 24.12 -136.93 -19.00
N PRO A 23 23.73 -137.74 -18.00
CA PRO A 23 22.86 -137.47 -16.83
C PRO A 23 23.54 -137.88 -15.49
N SER A 24 23.02 -137.63 -14.28
CA SER A 24 21.95 -138.44 -13.66
C SER A 24 21.75 -138.01 -12.20
N HIS A 25 20.48 -137.97 -11.78
CA HIS A 25 19.97 -138.28 -10.44
C HIS A 25 20.77 -137.87 -9.19
N GLU A 26 20.44 -136.70 -8.63
CA GLU A 26 20.30 -136.50 -7.16
C GLU A 26 19.60 -135.16 -6.84
N GLN A 27 18.47 -134.91 -7.50
CA GLN A 27 17.52 -133.85 -7.10
C GLN A 27 16.44 -134.48 -6.23
N ASN A 28 16.67 -134.65 -4.92
CA ASN A 28 15.54 -134.85 -4.00
C ASN A 28 15.75 -134.47 -2.52
N GLU A 29 16.79 -133.72 -2.15
CA GLU A 29 16.94 -133.25 -0.74
C GLU A 29 17.32 -131.77 -0.56
N ARG A 30 17.66 -131.02 -1.62
CA ARG A 30 18.12 -129.60 -1.51
C ARG A 30 17.01 -128.55 -1.69
N GLN A 31 15.85 -128.94 -2.21
CA GLN A 31 14.75 -128.01 -2.53
C GLN A 31 14.04 -127.40 -1.30
N PRO A 32 13.79 -128.13 -0.20
CA PRO A 32 13.18 -127.55 1.00
C PRO A 32 14.11 -126.56 1.71
N ARG A 33 15.42 -126.85 1.75
CA ARG A 33 16.42 -126.01 2.46
C ARG A 33 16.67 -124.67 1.76
N HIS A 34 16.69 -124.64 0.43
CA HIS A 34 16.86 -123.40 -0.32
C HIS A 34 15.64 -122.48 -0.20
N SER A 35 14.43 -123.03 -0.23
CA SER A 35 13.20 -122.28 0.01
C SER A 35 13.10 -121.76 1.45
N LEU A 36 13.55 -122.53 2.44
CA LEU A 36 13.58 -122.10 3.84
C LEU A 36 14.57 -120.95 4.08
N ASN A 37 15.76 -121.02 3.46
CA ASN A 37 16.77 -119.96 3.54
C ASN A 37 16.30 -118.68 2.84
N ASN A 38 15.69 -118.77 1.66
CA ASN A 38 15.13 -117.63 0.95
C ASN A 38 14.00 -116.96 1.77
N MET A 39 13.15 -117.75 2.44
CA MET A 39 12.09 -117.23 3.30
C MET A 39 12.66 -116.53 4.55
N LYS A 40 13.76 -117.05 5.11
CA LYS A 40 14.48 -116.43 6.22
C LYS A 40 15.13 -115.10 5.81
N GLU A 41 15.79 -115.05 4.65
CA GLU A 41 16.38 -113.81 4.10
C GLU A 41 15.32 -112.77 3.75
N PHE A 42 14.19 -113.19 3.16
CA PHE A 42 13.06 -112.31 2.90
C PHE A 42 12.48 -111.75 4.20
N GLY A 43 12.29 -112.59 5.23
CA GLY A 43 11.85 -112.15 6.55
C GLY A 43 12.81 -111.13 7.20
N GLN A 44 14.12 -111.35 7.09
CA GLN A 44 15.13 -110.39 7.57
C GLN A 44 15.08 -109.06 6.79
N THR A 45 14.94 -109.13 5.47
CA THR A 45 14.86 -107.94 4.60
C THR A 45 13.60 -107.14 4.89
N LEU A 46 12.47 -107.81 5.06
CA LEU A 46 11.19 -107.20 5.42
C LEU A 46 11.24 -106.59 6.84
N GLY A 47 11.92 -107.23 7.77
CA GLY A 47 12.20 -106.68 9.11
C GLY A 47 13.01 -105.38 9.04
N LYS A 48 14.11 -105.37 8.27
CA LYS A 48 14.92 -104.15 8.06
C LYS A 48 14.15 -103.03 7.39
N ALA A 49 13.37 -103.34 6.35
CA ALA A 49 12.52 -102.36 5.66
C ALA A 49 11.47 -101.75 6.60
N ARG A 50 10.85 -102.57 7.45
CA ARG A 50 9.89 -102.10 8.47
C ARG A 50 10.56 -101.19 9.50
N SER A 51 11.75 -101.54 9.99
CA SER A 51 12.50 -100.68 10.91
C SER A 51 12.88 -99.34 10.28
N ALA A 52 13.32 -99.34 9.01
CA ALA A 52 13.65 -98.11 8.28
C ALA A 52 12.42 -97.22 8.06
N LEU A 53 11.28 -97.82 7.70
CA LEU A 53 10.03 -97.09 7.54
C LEU A 53 9.53 -96.49 8.87
N ASN A 54 9.62 -97.25 9.97
CA ASN A 54 9.31 -96.72 11.29
C ASN A 54 10.22 -95.55 11.67
N HIS A 55 11.52 -95.64 11.38
CA HIS A 55 12.46 -94.54 11.65
C HIS A 55 12.12 -93.28 10.85
N GLN A 56 11.84 -93.41 9.55
CA GLN A 56 11.39 -92.29 8.71
C GLN A 56 10.06 -91.69 9.19
N MET A 57 9.15 -92.52 9.70
CA MET A 57 7.88 -92.05 10.26
C MET A 57 8.11 -91.20 11.52
N GLU A 58 9.03 -91.60 12.40
CA GLU A 58 9.41 -90.80 13.57
C GLU A 58 10.15 -89.51 13.21
N GLU A 59 11.04 -89.53 12.20
CA GLU A 59 11.68 -88.31 11.67
C GLU A 59 10.64 -87.34 11.10
N LEU A 60 9.69 -87.84 10.30
CA LEU A 60 8.63 -87.02 9.72
C LEU A 60 7.76 -86.40 10.82
N LYS A 61 7.44 -87.16 11.87
CA LYS A 61 6.70 -86.67 13.02
C LYS A 61 7.46 -85.55 13.74
N SER A 62 8.75 -85.72 14.01
CA SER A 62 9.59 -84.69 14.61
C SER A 62 9.66 -83.42 13.74
N VAL A 63 9.74 -83.58 12.42
CA VAL A 63 9.73 -82.44 11.49
C VAL A 63 8.38 -81.71 11.55
N ILE A 64 7.25 -82.43 11.55
CA ILE A 64 5.91 -81.83 11.68
C ILE A 64 5.77 -81.06 13.00
N ASP A 65 6.22 -81.64 14.10
CA ASP A 65 6.19 -80.99 15.42
C ASP A 65 7.01 -79.69 15.39
N SER A 66 8.23 -79.72 14.83
CA SER A 66 9.08 -78.53 14.70
C SER A 66 8.47 -77.43 13.82
N PHE A 67 7.76 -77.81 12.75
CA PHE A 67 7.06 -76.84 11.90
C PHE A 67 5.87 -76.21 12.63
N THR A 68 5.19 -76.97 13.47
CA THR A 68 4.06 -76.48 14.28
C THR A 68 4.54 -75.48 15.33
N GLU A 69 5.62 -75.81 16.05
CA GLU A 69 6.25 -74.89 17.02
C GLU A 69 6.72 -73.60 16.33
N MET A 70 7.34 -73.72 15.15
CA MET A 70 7.79 -72.58 14.36
C MET A 70 6.61 -71.70 13.90
N GLU A 71 5.51 -72.31 13.44
CA GLU A 71 4.31 -71.59 13.04
C GLU A 71 3.69 -70.83 14.22
N GLU A 72 3.59 -71.46 15.38
CA GLU A 72 3.11 -70.81 16.61
C GLU A 72 4.02 -69.65 17.03
N PHE A 73 5.34 -69.84 16.98
CA PHE A 73 6.32 -68.79 17.26
C PHE A 73 6.14 -67.57 16.34
N TYR A 74 5.99 -67.78 15.02
CA TYR A 74 5.78 -66.67 14.09
C TYR A 74 4.42 -66.00 14.26
N LYS A 75 3.34 -66.75 14.52
CA LYS A 75 2.01 -66.19 14.82
C LYS A 75 2.06 -65.27 16.04
N LYS A 76 2.74 -65.71 17.11
CA LYS A 76 2.90 -64.91 18.32
C LYS A 76 3.69 -63.62 18.05
N ASN A 77 4.85 -63.73 17.38
CA ASN A 77 5.66 -62.55 17.07
C ASN A 77 4.93 -61.53 16.18
N LEU A 78 4.15 -62.01 15.19
CA LEU A 78 3.34 -61.14 14.35
C LEU A 78 2.25 -60.42 15.16
N HIS A 79 1.61 -61.12 16.09
CA HIS A 79 0.61 -60.53 16.98
C HIS A 79 1.23 -59.46 17.91
N ASP A 80 2.39 -59.77 18.51
CA ASP A 80 3.10 -58.85 19.41
C ASP A 80 3.58 -57.60 18.66
N ALA A 81 4.14 -57.77 17.45
CA ALA A 81 4.53 -56.66 16.58
C ALA A 81 3.33 -55.80 16.15
N GLY A 82 2.20 -56.42 15.81
CA GLY A 82 0.97 -55.70 15.47
C GLY A 82 0.41 -54.90 16.64
N SER A 83 0.48 -55.46 17.86
CA SER A 83 0.07 -54.78 19.09
C SER A 83 0.96 -53.58 19.40
N ALA A 84 2.28 -53.72 19.26
CA ALA A 84 3.23 -52.64 19.46
C ALA A 84 3.05 -51.50 18.44
N LEU A 85 2.83 -51.84 17.16
CA LEU A 85 2.55 -50.83 16.12
C LEU A 85 1.29 -50.03 16.42
N LYS A 86 0.23 -50.70 16.88
CA LYS A 86 -1.02 -50.04 17.27
C LYS A 86 -0.80 -49.07 18.43
N GLN A 87 -0.03 -49.47 19.45
CA GLN A 87 0.32 -48.59 20.56
C GLN A 87 1.09 -47.35 20.08
N TYR A 88 2.10 -47.53 19.22
CA TYR A 88 2.85 -46.40 18.65
C TYR A 88 1.98 -45.47 17.81
N GLU A 89 0.99 -46.00 17.09
CA GLU A 89 0.03 -45.19 16.34
C GLU A 89 -0.84 -44.32 17.26
N GLU A 90 -1.30 -44.88 18.38
CA GLU A 90 -2.08 -44.16 19.39
C GLU A 90 -1.24 -43.06 20.09
N GLU A 91 0.01 -43.36 20.44
CA GLU A 91 0.95 -42.38 21.01
C GLU A 91 1.26 -41.25 20.02
N LEU A 92 1.53 -41.58 18.75
CA LEU A 92 1.81 -40.58 17.71
C LEU A 92 0.60 -39.66 17.50
N LYS A 93 -0.61 -40.22 17.52
CA LYS A 93 -1.84 -39.44 17.43
C LYS A 93 -1.97 -38.48 18.62
N SER A 94 -1.73 -38.96 19.84
CA SER A 94 -1.76 -38.13 21.05
C SER A 94 -0.75 -36.98 21.00
N VAL A 95 0.49 -37.25 20.59
CA VAL A 95 1.53 -36.22 20.44
C VAL A 95 1.10 -35.18 19.41
N LYS A 96 0.58 -35.61 18.25
CA LYS A 96 0.09 -34.71 17.21
C LYS A 96 -1.03 -33.79 17.70
N ASP A 97 -1.99 -34.33 18.44
CA ASP A 97 -3.10 -33.56 19.01
C ASP A 97 -2.57 -32.51 20.01
N SER A 98 -1.66 -32.90 20.90
CA SER A 98 -1.03 -31.97 21.87
C SER A 98 -0.24 -30.85 21.20
N MET A 99 0.46 -31.15 20.11
CA MET A 99 1.24 -30.17 19.35
C MET A 99 0.32 -29.15 18.67
N THR A 100 -0.83 -29.61 18.16
CA THR A 100 -1.84 -28.74 17.56
C THR A 100 -2.47 -27.80 18.59
N GLU A 101 -2.71 -28.28 19.82
CA GLU A 101 -3.22 -27.46 20.91
C GLU A 101 -2.18 -26.41 21.36
N MET A 102 -0.93 -26.82 21.49
CA MET A 102 0.18 -25.92 21.81
C MET A 102 0.37 -24.84 20.73
N GLU A 103 0.27 -25.19 19.46
CA GLU A 103 0.32 -24.22 18.36
C GLU A 103 -0.80 -23.18 18.47
N LYS A 104 -2.04 -23.62 18.75
CA LYS A 104 -3.17 -22.70 18.98
C LYS A 104 -2.93 -21.78 20.18
N PHE A 105 -2.37 -22.31 21.27
CA PHE A 105 -2.03 -21.53 22.45
C PHE A 105 -1.02 -20.42 22.14
N TYR A 106 0.09 -20.73 21.45
CA TYR A 106 1.08 -19.72 21.07
C TYR A 106 0.52 -18.67 20.11
N GLN A 107 -0.30 -19.07 19.14
CA GLN A 107 -0.96 -18.14 18.21
C GLN A 107 -1.91 -17.19 18.96
N LEU A 108 -2.66 -17.68 19.95
CA LEU A 108 -3.53 -16.85 20.77
C LEU A 108 -2.73 -15.88 21.65
N TYR A 109 -1.70 -16.38 22.34
CA TYR A 109 -0.83 -15.57 23.19
C TYR A 109 -0.14 -14.44 22.41
N LEU A 110 0.42 -14.75 21.24
CA LEU A 110 1.01 -13.74 20.35
C LEU A 110 -0.01 -12.71 19.88
N ARG A 111 -1.25 -13.13 19.61
CA ARG A 111 -2.33 -12.23 19.20
C ARG A 111 -2.75 -11.29 20.33
N GLU A 112 -2.91 -11.80 21.55
CA GLU A 112 -3.32 -11.03 22.72
C GLU A 112 -2.24 -10.03 23.16
N ALA A 113 -0.97 -10.46 23.22
CA ALA A 113 0.14 -9.58 23.57
C ALA A 113 0.30 -8.42 22.57
N ASN A 114 0.26 -8.72 21.27
CA ASN A 114 0.33 -7.70 20.22
C ASN A 114 -0.88 -6.74 20.22
N LEU A 115 -2.09 -7.24 20.51
CA LEU A 115 -3.28 -6.40 20.61
C LEU A 115 -3.23 -5.46 21.82
N ALA A 116 -2.77 -5.93 22.97
CA ALA A 116 -2.69 -5.11 24.18
C ALA A 116 -1.65 -3.97 24.04
N GLU A 117 -0.48 -4.26 23.48
CA GLU A 117 0.55 -3.23 23.20
C GLU A 117 0.05 -2.21 22.17
N MET A 118 -0.60 -2.67 21.12
CA MET A 118 -1.18 -1.82 20.08
C MET A 118 -2.31 -0.93 20.65
N GLU A 119 -3.20 -1.50 21.47
CA GLU A 119 -4.28 -0.76 22.14
C GLU A 119 -3.71 0.34 23.06
N ALA A 120 -2.69 0.01 23.87
CA ALA A 120 -2.02 0.98 24.74
C ALA A 120 -1.41 2.12 23.93
N PHE A 121 -0.70 1.81 22.84
CA PHE A 121 -0.11 2.80 21.94
C PHE A 121 -1.16 3.75 21.35
N TYR A 122 -2.26 3.22 20.80
CA TYR A 122 -3.30 4.06 20.22
C TYR A 122 -4.04 4.89 21.28
N LYS A 123 -4.27 4.33 22.48
CA LYS A 123 -4.89 5.06 23.59
C LYS A 123 -4.02 6.24 24.05
N GLU A 124 -2.71 6.05 24.12
CA GLU A 124 -1.76 7.13 24.44
C GLU A 124 -1.78 8.22 23.36
N LYS A 125 -1.70 7.84 22.07
CA LYS A 125 -1.78 8.79 20.95
C LYS A 125 -3.08 9.59 20.95
N LEU A 126 -4.20 8.92 21.21
CA LEU A 126 -5.53 9.54 21.25
C LEU A 126 -5.64 10.54 22.41
N ASN A 127 -5.11 10.20 23.58
CA ASN A 127 -5.08 11.11 24.73
C ASN A 127 -4.19 12.34 24.47
N LYS A 128 -3.00 12.16 23.88
CA LYS A 128 -2.13 13.28 23.47
C LYS A 128 -2.83 14.23 22.49
N ALA A 129 -3.51 13.68 21.48
CA ALA A 129 -4.26 14.47 20.53
C ALA A 129 -5.41 15.24 21.20
N ARG A 130 -6.16 14.61 22.12
CA ARG A 130 -7.22 15.28 22.89
C ARG A 130 -6.70 16.44 23.74
N SER A 131 -5.55 16.26 24.40
CA SER A 131 -4.91 17.33 25.17
C SER A 131 -4.51 18.51 24.29
N ALA A 132 -3.88 18.24 23.14
CA ALA A 132 -3.49 19.29 22.19
C ALA A 132 -4.71 20.05 21.63
N VAL A 133 -5.79 19.35 21.30
CA VAL A 133 -7.05 20.00 20.87
C VAL A 133 -7.60 20.90 21.96
N LYS A 134 -7.61 20.43 23.21
CA LYS A 134 -8.09 21.22 24.34
C LYS A 134 -7.24 22.48 24.56
N GLU A 135 -5.93 22.37 24.44
CA GLU A 135 -5.02 23.52 24.51
C GLU A 135 -5.31 24.55 23.41
N ILE A 136 -5.47 24.09 22.16
CA ILE A 136 -5.86 24.96 21.03
C ILE A 136 -7.21 25.62 21.27
N GLU A 137 -8.19 24.90 21.82
CA GLU A 137 -9.51 25.46 22.16
C GLU A 137 -9.43 26.56 23.23
N GLU A 138 -8.61 26.35 24.26
CA GLU A 138 -8.37 27.33 25.32
C GLU A 138 -7.64 28.57 24.78
N GLU A 139 -6.62 28.38 23.94
CA GLU A 139 -5.92 29.48 23.24
C GLU A 139 -6.87 30.25 22.32
N PHE A 140 -7.70 29.56 21.54
CA PHE A 140 -8.66 30.19 20.65
C PHE A 140 -9.71 30.99 21.42
N LYS A 141 -10.16 30.47 22.56
CA LYS A 141 -11.08 31.20 23.45
C LYS A 141 -10.43 32.46 24.02
N SER A 142 -9.16 32.37 24.45
CA SER A 142 -8.37 33.52 24.90
C SER A 142 -8.20 34.56 23.79
N PHE A 143 -7.87 34.11 22.58
CA PHE A 143 -7.76 34.98 21.40
C PHE A 143 -9.07 35.69 21.10
N LYS A 144 -10.21 34.98 21.10
CA LYS A 144 -11.54 35.59 20.92
C LYS A 144 -11.82 36.67 21.95
N ASN A 145 -11.50 36.44 23.23
CA ASN A 145 -11.69 37.44 24.28
C ASN A 145 -10.80 38.67 24.02
N ARG A 146 -9.51 38.46 23.70
CA ARG A 146 -8.59 39.57 23.38
C ARG A 146 -9.04 40.37 22.17
N VAL A 147 -9.47 39.70 21.10
CA VAL A 147 -9.99 40.35 19.90
C VAL A 147 -11.29 41.09 20.20
N ALA A 148 -12.20 40.51 21.00
CA ALA A 148 -13.40 41.21 21.43
C ALA A 148 -13.04 42.49 22.21
N ASP A 149 -12.08 42.43 23.12
CA ASP A 149 -11.63 43.57 23.92
C ASP A 149 -10.90 44.64 23.08
N GLU A 150 -10.19 44.25 22.00
CA GLU A 150 -9.47 45.16 21.10
C GLU A 150 -10.38 45.75 19.99
N VAL A 151 -11.38 44.99 19.56
CA VAL A 151 -12.36 45.39 18.54
C VAL A 151 -13.47 46.26 19.15
N THR A 152 -13.82 46.10 20.44
CA THR A 152 -14.85 46.92 21.09
C THR A 152 -14.50 48.44 21.08
N PRO A 153 -13.24 48.87 21.32
CA PRO A 153 -12.79 50.24 21.08
C PRO A 153 -12.81 50.63 19.59
N SER A 154 -12.42 49.73 18.67
CA SER A 154 -12.38 50.01 17.22
C SER A 154 -13.76 50.19 16.59
N ILE A 155 -14.78 49.45 17.06
CA ILE A 155 -16.19 49.64 16.66
C ILE A 155 -16.70 51.01 17.16
N LYS A 156 -16.31 51.43 18.38
CA LYS A 156 -16.60 52.79 18.88
C LYS A 156 -15.94 53.90 18.06
N THR A 157 -14.90 53.59 17.29
CA THR A 157 -14.12 54.55 16.49
C THR A 157 -14.52 54.57 15.01
N GLY A 158 -15.51 53.77 14.58
CA GLY A 158 -16.08 53.85 13.22
C GLY A 158 -15.15 53.45 12.06
N ASN A 159 -13.99 52.84 12.34
CA ASN A 159 -13.01 52.39 11.34
C ASN A 159 -13.22 50.93 10.90
N THR A 160 -14.39 50.34 11.13
CA THR A 160 -14.70 48.97 10.72
C THR A 160 -14.98 48.89 9.22
N GLU A 161 -14.07 48.24 8.52
CA GLU A 161 -14.22 47.80 7.14
C GLU A 161 -15.48 46.94 6.99
N SER A 162 -16.36 47.28 6.03
CA SER A 162 -17.57 46.50 5.77
C SER A 162 -17.19 45.12 5.21
N MET A 163 -17.43 44.06 6.00
CA MET A 163 -17.14 42.67 5.62
C MET A 163 -17.92 42.20 4.38
N ASN A 164 -18.96 42.92 3.99
CA ASN A 164 -19.80 42.59 2.83
C ASN A 164 -19.36 43.32 1.55
N SER A 165 -18.35 44.18 1.61
CA SER A 165 -17.86 44.89 0.43
C SER A 165 -16.91 44.00 -0.38
N PRO A 166 -17.15 43.77 -1.68
CA PRO A 166 -16.22 43.00 -2.52
C PRO A 166 -14.90 43.74 -2.81
N VAL A 167 -14.85 45.03 -2.48
CA VAL A 167 -13.70 45.93 -2.70
C VAL A 167 -13.12 46.45 -1.38
N SER A 168 -13.33 45.70 -0.31
CA SER A 168 -12.80 46.02 1.02
C SER A 168 -11.26 45.92 1.03
N LYS A 169 -10.54 46.70 1.85
CA LYS A 169 -9.07 46.64 1.98
C LYS A 169 -8.54 45.20 2.14
N THR A 170 -9.14 44.42 3.02
CA THR A 170 -8.88 43.00 3.23
C THR A 170 -9.08 42.22 1.95
N LYS A 171 -10.20 42.43 1.24
CA LYS A 171 -10.48 41.73 -0.02
C LYS A 171 -9.52 42.11 -1.15
N LEU A 172 -9.14 43.39 -1.25
CA LEU A 172 -8.13 43.88 -2.18
C LEU A 172 -6.75 43.26 -1.88
N THR A 173 -6.42 43.08 -0.61
CA THR A 173 -5.17 42.41 -0.18
C THR A 173 -5.17 40.94 -0.59
N GLU A 174 -6.27 40.22 -0.37
CA GLU A 174 -6.43 38.83 -0.83
C GLU A 174 -6.30 38.72 -2.36
N MET A 175 -6.92 39.63 -3.13
CA MET A 175 -6.84 39.62 -4.59
C MET A 175 -5.42 39.91 -5.08
N TYR A 176 -4.68 40.79 -4.40
CA TYR A 176 -3.27 41.03 -4.69
C TYR A 176 -2.39 39.81 -4.38
N ASP A 177 -2.64 39.14 -3.27
CA ASP A 177 -1.94 37.90 -2.93
C ASP A 177 -2.25 36.77 -3.91
N ASP A 178 -3.48 36.63 -4.40
CA ASP A 178 -3.81 35.66 -5.46
C ASP A 178 -3.05 35.99 -6.77
N LEU A 179 -3.02 37.26 -7.18
CA LEU A 179 -2.26 37.69 -8.35
C LEU A 179 -0.76 37.33 -8.20
N ARG A 180 -0.18 37.58 -7.02
CA ARG A 180 1.24 37.35 -6.72
C ARG A 180 1.60 35.88 -6.53
N LEU A 181 0.78 35.11 -5.81
CA LEU A 181 1.09 33.75 -5.37
C LEU A 181 0.52 32.68 -6.31
N CYS A 182 -0.58 32.96 -7.00
CA CYS A 182 -1.27 31.97 -7.84
C CYS A 182 -1.10 32.25 -9.33
N GLN A 183 -1.22 33.51 -9.76
CA GLN A 183 -1.19 33.87 -11.19
C GLN A 183 0.22 34.09 -11.70
N TRP A 184 1.03 34.89 -11.00
CA TRP A 184 2.39 35.22 -11.41
C TRP A 184 3.30 34.00 -11.64
N PRO A 185 3.34 32.97 -10.77
CA PRO A 185 4.21 31.81 -11.00
C PRO A 185 3.97 31.11 -12.34
N LYS A 186 2.69 30.99 -12.76
CA LYS A 186 2.32 30.36 -14.03
C LYS A 186 2.88 31.10 -15.24
N ILE A 187 2.96 32.43 -15.15
CA ILE A 187 3.44 33.31 -16.21
C ILE A 187 4.97 33.37 -16.18
N LYS A 188 5.54 33.50 -14.98
CA LYS A 188 6.97 33.49 -14.72
C LYS A 188 7.66 32.26 -15.32
N ASP A 189 7.11 31.07 -15.12
CA ASP A 189 7.72 29.83 -15.64
C ASP A 189 7.75 29.83 -17.17
N GLN A 190 6.72 30.39 -17.82
CA GLN A 190 6.66 30.53 -19.27
C GLN A 190 7.65 31.59 -19.79
N LEU A 191 7.74 32.74 -19.13
CA LEU A 191 8.70 33.80 -19.47
C LEU A 191 10.16 33.33 -19.33
N LYS A 192 10.46 32.52 -18.30
CA LYS A 192 11.76 31.87 -18.13
C LYS A 192 12.05 30.91 -19.29
N SER A 193 11.07 30.12 -19.71
CA SER A 193 11.22 29.18 -20.84
C SER A 193 11.49 29.88 -22.17
N GLU A 194 10.91 31.07 -22.39
CA GLU A 194 11.13 31.88 -23.60
C GLU A 194 12.34 32.81 -23.52
N GLN A 195 13.18 32.67 -22.48
CA GLN A 195 14.38 33.49 -22.26
C GLN A 195 14.08 35.00 -22.22
N THR A 196 12.92 35.39 -21.71
CA THR A 196 12.56 36.80 -21.53
C THR A 196 13.36 37.39 -20.38
N ASP A 197 13.88 38.60 -20.59
CA ASP A 197 14.64 39.34 -19.60
C ASP A 197 13.74 39.90 -18.48
N VAL A 198 14.02 39.51 -17.23
CA VAL A 198 13.31 39.97 -16.03
C VAL A 198 13.37 41.48 -15.85
N GLU A 199 14.48 42.10 -16.26
CA GLU A 199 14.70 43.55 -16.20
C GLU A 199 13.78 44.31 -17.16
N GLN A 200 13.20 43.64 -18.16
CA GLN A 200 12.16 44.22 -19.02
C GLN A 200 10.74 43.96 -18.51
N VAL A 201 10.52 42.87 -17.79
CA VAL A 201 9.19 42.47 -17.32
C VAL A 201 8.77 43.28 -16.08
N LYS A 202 9.69 43.44 -15.12
CA LYS A 202 9.42 44.13 -13.86
C LYS A 202 8.95 45.59 -14.07
N PRO A 203 9.64 46.45 -14.86
CA PRO A 203 9.19 47.83 -15.06
C PRO A 203 7.83 47.92 -15.75
N ARG A 204 7.50 46.99 -16.66
CA ARG A 204 6.19 46.97 -17.35
C ARG A 204 5.04 46.64 -16.42
N ILE A 205 5.25 45.76 -15.44
CA ILE A 205 4.22 45.45 -14.43
C ILE A 205 4.08 46.62 -13.46
N GLN A 206 5.19 47.21 -13.02
CA GLN A 206 5.18 48.39 -12.17
C GLN A 206 4.47 49.57 -12.83
N SER A 207 4.73 49.83 -14.11
CA SER A 207 4.06 50.89 -14.87
C SER A 207 2.55 50.65 -14.95
N GLN A 208 2.09 49.40 -15.07
CA GLN A 208 0.67 49.09 -15.13
C GLN A 208 -0.08 49.48 -13.85
N PHE A 209 0.49 49.19 -12.68
CA PHE A 209 -0.09 49.62 -11.40
C PHE A 209 -0.04 51.14 -11.23
N LYS A 210 1.05 51.76 -11.66
CA LYS A 210 1.23 53.21 -11.58
C LYS A 210 0.23 53.95 -12.48
N GLU A 211 0.13 53.55 -13.74
CA GLU A 211 -0.82 54.15 -14.70
C GLU A 211 -2.26 53.99 -14.22
N ALA A 212 -2.63 52.84 -13.67
CA ALA A 212 -3.94 52.62 -13.07
C ALA A 212 -4.20 53.56 -11.88
N ALA A 213 -3.20 53.74 -11.02
CA ALA A 213 -3.29 54.66 -9.89
C ALA A 213 -3.43 56.13 -10.35
N ASP A 214 -2.60 56.57 -11.29
CA ASP A 214 -2.64 57.94 -11.85
C ASP A 214 -3.99 58.24 -12.53
N GLN A 215 -4.56 57.25 -13.25
CA GLN A 215 -5.88 57.35 -13.85
C GLN A 215 -6.99 57.51 -12.80
N MET A 216 -6.96 56.72 -11.73
CA MET A 216 -7.98 56.80 -10.68
C MET A 216 -7.82 58.05 -9.82
N GLU A 217 -6.59 58.53 -9.62
CA GLU A 217 -6.33 59.80 -8.96
C GLU A 217 -6.89 60.98 -9.76
N THR A 218 -6.70 60.97 -11.08
CA THR A 218 -7.33 61.96 -11.98
C THR A 218 -8.86 61.94 -11.86
N LYS A 219 -9.47 60.76 -11.80
CA LYS A 219 -10.93 60.63 -11.60
C LYS A 219 -11.38 61.12 -10.22
N LYS A 220 -10.61 60.86 -9.16
CA LYS A 220 -10.87 61.39 -7.82
C LYS A 220 -10.84 62.91 -7.82
N GLN A 221 -9.84 63.52 -8.45
CA GLN A 221 -9.75 64.98 -8.57
C GLN A 221 -10.93 65.59 -9.34
N GLN A 222 -11.41 64.91 -10.39
CA GLN A 222 -12.63 65.33 -11.11
C GLN A 222 -13.88 65.25 -10.23
N ILE A 223 -14.03 64.19 -9.44
CA ILE A 223 -15.10 64.06 -8.45
C ILE A 223 -15.01 65.21 -7.43
N ASP A 224 -13.82 65.48 -6.92
CA ASP A 224 -13.56 66.52 -5.92
C ASP A 224 -13.92 67.91 -6.45
N GLU A 225 -13.59 68.21 -7.70
CA GLU A 225 -13.93 69.49 -8.34
C GLU A 225 -15.46 69.67 -8.46
N VAL A 226 -16.18 68.63 -8.91
CA VAL A 226 -17.64 68.67 -9.01
C VAL A 226 -18.27 68.91 -7.63
N PHE A 227 -17.79 68.23 -6.59
CA PHE A 227 -18.35 68.39 -5.24
C PHE A 227 -17.97 69.73 -4.61
N ARG A 228 -16.80 70.29 -4.91
CA ARG A 228 -16.42 71.66 -4.50
C ARG A 228 -17.34 72.71 -5.12
N LEU A 229 -17.70 72.56 -6.39
CA LEU A 229 -18.66 73.45 -7.06
C LEU A 229 -20.06 73.34 -6.45
N ILE A 230 -20.48 72.14 -6.04
CA ILE A 230 -21.76 71.93 -5.36
C ILE A 230 -21.77 72.64 -4.00
N GLU A 231 -20.73 72.44 -3.18
CA GLU A 231 -20.60 73.08 -1.86
C GLU A 231 -20.76 74.60 -1.94
N ASN A 232 -20.15 75.24 -2.95
CA ASN A 232 -20.23 76.69 -3.17
C ASN A 232 -21.62 77.19 -3.61
N ASN A 233 -22.48 76.33 -4.15
CA ASN A 233 -23.74 76.73 -4.80
C ASN A 233 -25.02 76.18 -4.15
N SER A 234 -24.94 75.10 -3.35
CA SER A 234 -26.13 74.32 -2.96
C SER A 234 -26.53 74.48 -1.48
N GLY A 235 -25.81 75.27 -0.69
CA GLY A 235 -26.09 75.45 0.75
C GLY A 235 -26.00 74.16 1.57
N LEU A 236 -25.32 73.12 1.05
CA LEU A 236 -25.09 71.86 1.76
C LEU A 236 -24.01 72.05 2.81
N THR A 237 -24.11 71.32 3.92
CA THR A 237 -23.04 71.32 4.92
C THR A 237 -21.81 70.58 4.37
N PRO A 238 -20.59 71.01 4.74
CA PRO A 238 -19.35 70.34 4.32
C PRO A 238 -19.34 68.83 4.60
N GLN A 239 -19.93 68.44 5.74
CA GLN A 239 -20.05 67.03 6.13
C GLN A 239 -20.88 66.21 5.12
N LYS A 240 -21.99 66.76 4.63
CA LYS A 240 -22.87 66.06 3.68
C LYS A 240 -22.26 65.99 2.29
N VAL A 241 -21.48 67.00 1.88
CA VAL A 241 -20.70 66.98 0.65
C VAL A 241 -19.65 65.87 0.69
N GLU A 242 -18.94 65.73 1.82
CA GLU A 242 -17.92 64.69 2.00
C GLU A 242 -18.52 63.26 2.02
N GLU A 243 -19.71 63.07 2.60
CA GLU A 243 -20.43 61.79 2.53
C GLU A 243 -20.83 61.40 1.09
N LEU A 244 -21.31 62.37 0.30
CA LEU A 244 -21.66 62.15 -1.10
C LEU A 244 -20.41 61.88 -1.96
N ARG A 245 -19.32 62.63 -1.72
CA ARG A 245 -18.03 62.42 -2.36
C ARG A 245 -17.52 61.00 -2.13
N ARG A 246 -17.54 60.54 -0.87
CA ARG A 246 -17.14 59.18 -0.51
C ARG A 246 -18.02 58.12 -1.19
N SER A 247 -19.33 58.36 -1.25
CA SER A 247 -20.27 57.47 -1.93
C SER A 247 -20.04 57.41 -3.45
N ALA A 248 -19.65 58.52 -4.07
CA ALA A 248 -19.31 58.57 -5.49
C ALA A 248 -18.02 57.78 -5.80
N ILE A 249 -16.98 57.92 -4.97
CA ILE A 249 -15.75 57.13 -5.09
C ILE A 249 -16.05 55.64 -4.90
N GLN A 250 -16.86 55.27 -3.91
CA GLN A 250 -17.26 53.89 -3.67
C GLN A 250 -18.07 53.30 -4.83
N SER A 251 -18.99 54.09 -5.41
CA SER A 251 -19.76 53.67 -6.59
C SER A 251 -18.86 53.46 -7.80
N LEU A 252 -17.89 54.35 -8.02
CA LEU A 252 -16.87 54.18 -9.07
C LEU A 252 -16.03 52.92 -8.84
N GLN A 253 -15.65 52.63 -7.59
CA GLN A 253 -14.88 51.44 -7.24
C GLN A 253 -15.67 50.15 -7.53
N LEU A 254 -16.98 50.14 -7.21
CA LEU A 254 -17.86 49.01 -7.55
C LEU A 254 -18.06 48.86 -9.06
N GLU A 255 -18.18 49.96 -9.79
CA GLU A 255 -18.28 49.92 -11.26
C GLU A 255 -17.02 49.30 -11.89
N VAL A 256 -15.83 49.71 -11.44
CA VAL A 256 -14.56 49.09 -11.85
C VAL A 256 -14.54 47.61 -11.51
N TYR A 257 -15.00 47.23 -10.31
CA TYR A 257 -15.06 45.82 -9.90
C TYR A 257 -15.95 44.99 -10.84
N HIS A 258 -17.13 45.51 -11.20
CA HIS A 258 -18.06 44.83 -12.09
C HIS A 258 -17.64 44.87 -13.56
N SER A 259 -16.80 45.82 -13.97
CA SER A 259 -16.21 45.89 -15.31
C SER A 259 -15.21 44.78 -15.62
N ARG A 260 -14.86 43.94 -14.63
CA ARG A 260 -13.93 42.83 -14.81
C ARG A 260 -14.42 41.95 -15.95
N THR A 261 -13.68 41.96 -17.06
CA THR A 261 -14.00 41.13 -18.21
C THR A 261 -13.73 39.68 -17.84
N ASP A 262 -14.77 38.96 -17.46
CA ASP A 262 -14.83 37.51 -17.30
C ASP A 262 -14.71 36.83 -18.67
N ASP A 263 -13.66 37.15 -19.44
CA ASP A 263 -13.37 36.46 -20.68
C ASP A 263 -12.86 35.05 -20.30
N LYS A 264 -13.84 34.19 -20.04
CA LYS A 264 -13.73 32.76 -19.68
C LYS A 264 -13.23 31.94 -20.87
N THR A 265 -13.05 32.57 -22.02
CA THR A 265 -12.46 31.98 -23.21
C THR A 265 -11.08 31.42 -22.86
N PRO A 266 -10.91 30.08 -22.86
CA PRO A 266 -9.63 29.47 -22.55
C PRO A 266 -8.59 29.98 -23.55
N VAL A 267 -7.49 30.55 -23.08
CA VAL A 267 -6.38 30.90 -23.97
C VAL A 267 -5.86 29.56 -24.56
N PRO A 268 -5.91 29.35 -25.88
CA PRO A 268 -5.52 28.07 -26.47
C PRO A 268 -4.08 27.75 -26.12
N GLN A 269 -3.84 26.60 -25.49
CA GLN A 269 -2.54 26.23 -24.90
C GLN A 269 -1.38 26.15 -25.90
N HIS A 270 -1.66 26.17 -27.21
CA HIS A 270 -0.66 26.03 -28.26
C HIS A 270 -0.96 27.00 -29.41
N GLY A 271 0.05 27.79 -29.79
CA GLY A 271 0.02 28.74 -30.90
C GLY A 271 1.07 29.85 -30.73
N GLY A 272 1.57 30.40 -31.84
CA GLY A 272 2.68 31.39 -31.86
C GLY A 272 2.43 32.72 -31.12
N HIS A 273 1.23 32.92 -30.56
CA HIS A 273 0.84 34.11 -29.79
C HIS A 273 0.33 33.78 -28.37
N TYR A 274 0.56 32.56 -27.87
CA TYR A 274 0.05 32.12 -26.57
C TYR A 274 0.56 32.98 -25.41
N LEU A 275 1.88 33.16 -25.30
CA LEU A 275 2.48 33.97 -24.24
C LEU A 275 2.02 35.43 -24.32
N GLN A 276 1.93 35.98 -25.53
CA GLN A 276 1.46 37.35 -25.75
C GLN A 276 0.05 37.55 -25.19
N LYS A 277 -0.87 36.61 -25.46
CA LYS A 277 -2.24 36.66 -24.93
C LYS A 277 -2.32 36.52 -23.41
N ILE A 278 -1.49 35.65 -22.83
CA ILE A 278 -1.41 35.49 -21.37
C ILE A 278 -0.89 36.76 -20.70
N MET A 279 0.18 37.33 -21.25
CA MET A 279 0.76 38.58 -20.74
C MET A 279 -0.21 39.74 -20.86
N GLU A 280 -0.97 39.83 -21.94
CA GLU A 280 -2.00 40.86 -22.11
C GLU A 280 -3.11 40.71 -21.08
N LYS A 281 -3.63 39.50 -20.88
CA LYS A 281 -4.62 39.21 -19.82
C LYS A 281 -4.10 39.57 -18.44
N PHE A 282 -2.84 39.22 -18.14
CA PHE A 282 -2.23 39.53 -16.85
C PHE A 282 -2.02 41.03 -16.63
N ARG A 283 -1.65 41.78 -17.67
CA ARG A 283 -1.56 43.25 -17.60
C ARG A 283 -2.92 43.88 -17.33
N LEU A 284 -3.97 43.40 -17.99
CA LEU A 284 -5.34 43.86 -17.72
C LEU A 284 -5.73 43.60 -16.26
N GLU A 285 -5.38 42.43 -15.71
CA GLU A 285 -5.64 42.10 -14.30
C GLU A 285 -4.87 43.02 -13.34
N CYS A 286 -3.57 43.27 -13.61
CA CYS A 286 -2.76 44.22 -12.83
C CYS A 286 -3.36 45.63 -12.85
N SER A 287 -3.80 46.08 -14.03
CA SER A 287 -4.43 47.39 -14.22
C SER A 287 -5.74 47.50 -13.45
N TRP A 288 -6.61 46.50 -13.60
CA TRP A 288 -7.90 46.42 -12.92
C TRP A 288 -7.74 46.45 -11.40
N LEU A 289 -6.87 45.60 -10.85
CA LEU A 289 -6.60 45.58 -9.42
C LEU A 289 -5.95 46.89 -8.95
N GLY A 290 -5.03 47.46 -9.73
CA GLY A 290 -4.43 48.76 -9.47
C GLY A 290 -5.48 49.88 -9.33
N CYS A 291 -6.47 49.91 -10.22
CA CYS A 291 -7.58 50.86 -10.14
C CYS A 291 -8.38 50.69 -8.85
N LEU A 292 -8.73 49.45 -8.48
CA LEU A 292 -9.48 49.17 -7.26
C LEU A 292 -8.72 49.58 -5.99
N MET A 293 -7.41 49.28 -5.95
CA MET A 293 -6.53 49.65 -4.85
C MET A 293 -6.38 51.16 -4.73
N ALA A 294 -6.22 51.87 -5.84
CA ALA A 294 -6.11 53.33 -5.87
C ALA A 294 -7.41 54.02 -5.43
N LEU A 295 -8.57 53.43 -5.70
CA LEU A 295 -9.88 53.95 -5.27
C LEU A 295 -10.19 53.70 -3.78
N ASN A 296 -9.45 52.83 -3.10
CA ASN A 296 -9.63 52.58 -1.67
C ASN A 296 -9.43 53.85 -0.83
N ASN A 297 -9.93 53.84 0.41
CA ASN A 297 -9.71 54.91 1.38
C ASN A 297 -9.09 54.34 2.68
N PRO A 298 -7.82 54.64 2.99
CA PRO A 298 -6.86 55.38 2.15
C PRO A 298 -6.47 54.61 0.87
N PRO A 299 -5.99 55.29 -0.18
CA PRO A 299 -5.51 54.64 -1.40
C PRO A 299 -4.43 53.60 -1.09
N LEU A 300 -4.46 52.48 -1.77
CA LEU A 300 -3.50 51.39 -1.60
C LEU A 300 -2.60 51.27 -2.83
N GLN A 301 -1.34 50.90 -2.61
CA GLN A 301 -0.43 50.52 -3.69
C GLN A 301 0.55 49.45 -3.22
N PRO A 302 1.05 48.59 -4.13
CA PRO A 302 2.17 47.71 -3.81
C PRO A 302 3.38 48.51 -3.33
N ASP A 303 4.07 48.02 -2.30
CA ASP A 303 5.21 48.70 -1.70
C ASP A 303 6.50 48.43 -2.48
N TRP A 304 6.59 49.02 -3.67
CA TRP A 304 7.73 48.84 -4.58
C TRP A 304 9.06 49.36 -4.01
N GLU A 305 9.01 50.37 -3.14
CA GLU A 305 10.20 51.02 -2.55
C GLU A 305 10.86 50.15 -1.47
N ASN A 306 10.06 49.48 -0.64
CA ASN A 306 10.57 48.58 0.42
C ASN A 306 10.62 47.12 -0.05
N HIS A 307 10.51 46.86 -1.35
CA HIS A 307 10.60 45.52 -1.90
C HIS A 307 12.05 45.02 -1.86
N VAL A 308 12.29 43.99 -1.06
CA VAL A 308 13.56 43.26 -1.05
C VAL A 308 13.38 42.01 -1.91
N PRO A 309 13.99 41.94 -3.11
CA PRO A 309 13.96 40.72 -3.92
C PRO A 309 14.52 39.55 -3.10
N GLY A 310 13.83 38.41 -3.12
CA GLY A 310 14.33 37.17 -2.50
C GLY A 310 15.53 36.59 -3.25
N MET A 311 15.88 35.34 -2.96
CA MET A 311 16.93 34.62 -3.72
C MET A 311 16.60 34.42 -5.22
N ASP A 312 15.32 34.57 -5.59
CA ASP A 312 14.87 34.48 -6.97
C ASP A 312 14.66 35.87 -7.54
N GLU A 313 15.42 36.24 -8.56
CA GLU A 313 15.31 37.53 -9.28
C GLU A 313 13.91 37.75 -9.86
N TRP A 314 13.13 36.68 -10.04
CA TRP A 314 11.75 36.73 -10.51
C TRP A 314 10.71 36.93 -9.40
N ASP A 315 11.14 37.11 -8.15
CA ASP A 315 10.27 37.59 -7.06
C ASP A 315 10.11 39.12 -7.17
N ILE A 316 9.44 39.56 -8.25
CA ILE A 316 9.35 40.98 -8.62
C ILE A 316 8.24 41.74 -7.90
N PHE A 317 7.29 41.03 -7.29
CA PHE A 317 6.13 41.61 -6.61
C PHE A 317 6.42 41.86 -5.13
N PRO A 318 6.13 43.08 -4.62
CA PRO A 318 6.16 43.38 -3.20
C PRO A 318 5.30 42.42 -2.38
N LYS A 319 5.78 42.03 -1.20
CA LYS A 319 4.98 41.27 -0.23
C LYS A 319 4.00 42.15 0.52
N LYS A 320 4.26 43.45 0.58
CA LYS A 320 3.49 44.43 1.35
C LYS A 320 2.73 45.36 0.42
N ILE A 321 1.54 45.72 0.84
CA ILE A 321 0.75 46.82 0.30
C ILE A 321 0.85 47.96 1.31
N ARG A 322 1.11 49.18 0.82
CA ARG A 322 1.12 50.38 1.64
C ARG A 322 -0.09 51.25 1.35
N ALA A 323 -0.57 51.93 2.38
CA ALA A 323 -1.50 53.04 2.20
C ALA A 323 -0.71 54.27 1.74
N VAL A 324 -1.23 54.97 0.74
CA VAL A 324 -0.70 56.27 0.32
C VAL A 324 -1.42 57.33 1.13
N SER A 325 -0.67 58.20 1.81
CA SER A 325 -1.27 59.38 2.43
C SER A 325 -1.85 60.26 1.33
N ALA A 326 -3.11 60.66 1.48
CA ALA A 326 -3.66 61.74 0.65
C ALA A 326 -2.78 62.98 0.90
N VAL A 327 -2.25 63.56 -0.18
CA VAL A 327 -1.51 64.84 -0.14
C VAL A 327 -2.51 65.99 -0.03
#